data_AF-A0A3D0Q653-F1
#
_entry.id   AF-A0A3D0Q653-F1
#
_cell.length_a   1.000
_cell.length_b   1.000
_cell.length_c   1.000
_cell.angle_alpha   90.00
_cell.angle_beta   90.00
_cell.angle_gamma   90.00
#
_symmetry.space_group_name_H-M   'P 1'
#
loop_
_entity.id
_entity.type
_entity.pdbx_description
1 polymer ?
#
loop_
_entity_poly.entity_id
_entity_poly.type
_entity_poly.pdbx_seq_one_letter_code
_entity_poly.pdbx_strand_id
1 'polypeptide(L)' 'MGAISLLEKLGAAPSLNINDLSPAERAEVEQLLATLAQEKNNPTLSINEPTDPDDDDNVPSEEPAKDA' A
#
# COMPACT_ATOMS: atom_id res chain seq x y z
N MET A 1 -6.94 -25.30 2.45
CA MET A 1 -6.91 -24.61 1.13
C MET A 1 -6.90 -23.13 1.48
N GLY A 2 -5.97 -22.33 0.96
CA GLY A 2 -5.84 -20.94 1.44
C GLY A 2 -6.85 -19.97 0.82
N ALA A 3 -7.02 -18.79 1.43
CA ALA A 3 -7.91 -17.70 1.00
C ALA A 3 -7.81 -17.32 -0.50
N ILE A 4 -6.60 -17.25 -1.07
CA ILE A 4 -6.41 -16.92 -2.49
C ILE A 4 -7.01 -18.01 -3.39
N SER A 5 -6.71 -19.28 -3.11
CA SER A 5 -7.28 -20.42 -3.86
C SER A 5 -8.80 -20.52 -3.72
N LEU A 6 -9.35 -20.13 -2.57
CA LEU A 6 -10.80 -20.03 -2.35
C LEU A 6 -11.43 -18.95 -3.23
N LEU A 7 -10.80 -17.76 -3.29
CA LEU A 7 -11.25 -16.66 -4.16
C LEU A 7 -11.13 -17.00 -5.64
N GLU A 8 -10.04 -17.65 -6.06
CA GLU A 8 -9.88 -18.14 -7.44
C GLU A 8 -10.99 -19.13 -7.81
N LYS A 9 -11.32 -20.06 -6.90
CA LYS A 9 -12.39 -21.03 -7.11
C LYS A 9 -13.77 -20.37 -7.18
N LEU A 10 -14.05 -19.41 -6.31
CA LEU A 10 -15.29 -18.61 -6.35
C LEU A 10 -15.40 -17.78 -7.64
N GLY A 11 -14.29 -17.18 -8.10
CA GLY A 11 -14.25 -16.40 -9.33
C GLY A 11 -14.38 -17.24 -10.61
N ALA A 12 -13.85 -18.46 -10.60
CA ALA A 12 -13.92 -19.39 -11.72
C ALA A 12 -15.26 -20.15 -11.81
N ALA A 13 -15.99 -20.27 -10.70
CA ALA A 13 -17.24 -21.02 -10.62
C ALA A 13 -18.42 -20.10 -10.25
N PRO A 14 -19.14 -19.54 -11.23
CA PRO A 14 -20.27 -18.62 -10.99
C PRO A 14 -21.46 -19.26 -10.27
N SER A 15 -21.50 -20.59 -10.18
CA SER A 15 -22.50 -21.35 -9.41
C SER A 15 -22.17 -21.48 -7.93
N LEU A 16 -20.95 -21.15 -7.49
CA LEU A 16 -20.56 -21.17 -6.09
C LEU A 16 -20.85 -19.82 -5.44
N ASN A 17 -21.57 -19.85 -4.32
CA ASN A 17 -21.78 -18.66 -3.51
C ASN A 17 -20.79 -18.64 -2.35
N ILE A 18 -20.32 -17.45 -1.95
CA ILE A 18 -19.49 -17.30 -0.76
C ILE A 18 -20.19 -17.79 0.52
N ASN A 19 -21.52 -17.79 0.53
CA ASN A 19 -22.34 -18.33 1.61
C ASN A 19 -22.31 -19.86 1.71
N ASP A 20 -21.86 -20.56 0.66
CA ASP A 20 -21.71 -22.01 0.65
C ASP A 20 -20.38 -22.47 1.26
N LEU A 21 -19.47 -21.53 1.58
CA LEU A 21 -18.21 -21.82 2.26
C LEU A 21 -18.44 -22.20 3.72
N SER A 22 -17.55 -23.03 4.26
CA SER A 22 -17.53 -23.29 5.70
C SER A 22 -17.18 -22.00 6.49
N PRO A 23 -17.55 -21.91 7.78
CA PRO A 23 -17.22 -20.76 8.61
C PRO A 23 -15.71 -20.46 8.67
N ALA A 24 -14.87 -21.50 8.63
CA ALA A 24 -13.41 -21.35 8.64
C ALA A 24 -12.90 -20.76 7.33
N GLU A 25 -13.33 -21.30 6.18
CA GLU A 25 -12.95 -20.79 4.86
C GLU A 25 -13.41 -19.35 4.65
N ARG A 26 -14.60 -19.02 5.14
CA ARG A 26 -15.13 -17.66 5.08
C ARG A 26 -14.30 -16.69 5.94
N ALA A 27 -13.89 -17.09 7.14
CA ALA A 27 -13.01 -16.29 7.99
C ALA A 27 -11.65 -16.02 7.32
N GLU A 28 -11.07 -17.01 6.63
CA GLU A 28 -9.82 -16.82 5.87
C GLU A 28 -9.97 -15.78 4.75
N VAL A 29 -11.08 -15.81 4.00
CA VAL A 29 -11.37 -14.85 2.94
C VAL A 29 -11.62 -13.45 3.51
N GLU A 30 -12.40 -13.33 4.58
CA GLU A 30 -12.66 -12.06 5.25
C GLU A 30 -11.38 -11.44 5.82
N GLN A 31 -10.50 -12.23 6.40
CA GLN A 31 -9.19 -11.77 6.90
C GLN A 31 -8.33 -11.23 5.76
N LEU A 32 -8.23 -11.94 4.64
CA LEU A 32 -7.47 -11.49 3.47
C LEU A 32 -8.02 -10.16 2.92
N LEU A 33 -9.35 -10.04 2.81
CA LEU A 33 -10.00 -8.80 2.35
C LEU A 33 -9.72 -7.63 3.30
N ALA A 34 -9.74 -7.87 4.62
CA ALA A 34 -9.41 -6.86 5.62
C ALA A 34 -7.95 -6.39 5.49
N THR A 35 -7.01 -7.32 5.29
CA THR A 35 -5.59 -6.98 5.05
C THR A 35 -5.42 -6.17 3.77
N LEU A 36 -6.04 -6.58 2.66
CA LEU A 36 -5.99 -5.84 1.39
C LEU A 36 -6.60 -4.43 1.51
N ALA A 37 -7.69 -4.28 2.27
CA ALA A 37 -8.31 -2.98 2.52
C ALA A 37 -7.38 -2.05 3.32
N GLN A 38 -6.61 -2.59 4.26
CA GLN A 38 -5.59 -1.83 5.00
C GLN A 38 -4.41 -1.43 4.12
N GLU A 39 -3.90 -2.35 3.29
CA GLU A 39 -2.81 -2.08 2.35
C GLU A 39 -3.20 -1.04 1.29
N LYS A 40 -4.42 -1.10 0.74
CA LYS A 40 -4.90 -0.11 -0.24
C LYS A 40 -5.17 1.27 0.35
N ASN A 41 -5.45 1.38 1.65
CA ASN A 41 -5.56 2.67 2.33
C ASN A 41 -4.19 3.28 2.69
N ASN A 42 -3.10 2.55 2.46
CA ASN A 42 -1.76 2.98 2.77
C ASN A 42 -0.87 2.77 1.54
N PRO A 43 -1.03 3.58 0.48
CA PRO A 43 -0.25 3.42 -0.73
C PRO A 43 1.25 3.50 -0.39
N THR A 44 1.98 2.40 -0.63
CA THR A 44 3.44 2.32 -0.43
C THR A 44 4.22 3.29 -1.34
N LEU A 45 3.55 3.91 -2.31
CA LEU A 45 4.14 4.90 -3.20
C LEU A 45 4.09 6.29 -2.57
N SER A 46 5.15 6.64 -1.83
CA SER A 46 5.48 8.04 -1.57
C SER A 46 6.00 8.66 -2.86
N ILE A 47 5.29 9.67 -3.38
CA ILE A 47 5.82 10.52 -4.44
C ILE A 47 6.86 11.41 -3.77
N ASN A 48 8.15 11.14 -4.01
CA ASN A 48 9.17 12.14 -3.70
C ASN A 48 8.98 13.28 -4.70
N GLU A 49 8.74 14.49 -4.20
CA GLU A 49 8.83 15.69 -5.03
C GLU A 49 10.22 15.71 -5.68
N PRO A 50 10.35 16.04 -6.98
CA PRO A 50 11.65 16.25 -7.58
C PRO A 50 12.36 17.33 -6.76
N THR A 51 13.48 16.99 -6.13
CA THR A 51 14.43 18.01 -5.69
C THR A 51 14.87 18.73 -6.95
N ASP A 52 14.51 20.00 -7.06
CA ASP A 52 14.95 20.85 -8.15
C ASP A 52 16.49 20.83 -8.17
N PRO A 53 17.14 20.36 -9.25
CA PRO A 53 18.59 20.33 -9.33
C PRO A 53 19.21 21.74 -9.32
N ASP A 54 18.40 22.79 -9.47
CA ASP A 54 18.85 24.18 -9.47
C ASP A 54 19.03 24.80 -8.06
N ASP A 55 18.72 24.08 -6.97
CA ASP A 55 18.88 24.58 -5.58
C ASP A 55 20.17 24.10 -4.88
N ASP A 56 21.09 23.46 -5.63
CA ASP A 56 22.39 22.95 -5.14
C ASP A 56 23.58 23.85 -5.53
N ASP A 57 23.32 25.12 -5.85
CA ASP A 57 24.34 26.14 -6.20
C ASP A 57 24.17 27.45 -5.42
N ASN A 58 23.49 27.43 -4.27
CA ASN A 58 23.53 28.53 -3.32
C ASN A 58 24.16 28.08 -2.01
N VAL A 59 25.47 27.80 -2.09
CA VAL A 59 26.36 27.81 -0.92
C VAL A 59 26.04 29.02 -0.05
N PRO A 60 26.03 28.89 1.30
CA PRO A 60 25.85 30.04 2.16
C PRO A 60 26.94 31.05 1.82
N SER A 61 26.57 32.23 1.31
CA SER A 61 27.50 33.36 1.31
C SER A 61 27.80 33.65 2.77
N GLU A 62 29.00 33.27 3.23
CA GLU A 62 29.55 33.71 4.50
C GLU A 62 29.50 35.23 4.52
N GLU A 63 28.56 35.77 5.27
CA GLU A 63 28.58 37.17 5.69
C GLU A 63 29.89 37.35 6.49
N PRO A 64 30.81 38.24 6.10
CA PRO A 64 32.02 38.41 6.87
C PRO A 64 31.62 38.98 8.24
N ALA A 65 32.08 38.32 9.29
CA ALA A 65 31.86 38.76 10.66
C ALA A 65 32.23 40.25 10.78
N LYS A 66 31.28 41.10 11.15
CA LYS A 66 31.59 42.43 11.66
C LYS A 66 32.20 42.27 13.03
N ASP A 67 33.52 42.21 13.06
CA ASP A 67 34.33 42.42 14.26
C ASP A 67 34.16 43.87 14.75
N ALA A 68 33.92 43.99 16.07
CA ALA A 68 34.04 45.13 17.00
C ALA A 68 33.40 46.49 16.67
#